data_AF-A0A270BWA6-F1
#
_entry.id   AF-A0A270BWA6-F1
#
_cell.length_a   1.000
_cell.length_b   1.000
_cell.length_c   1.000
_cell.angle_alpha   90.00
_cell.angle_beta   90.00
_cell.angle_gamma   90.00
#
_symmetry.space_group_name_H-M   'P 1'
#
loop_
_entity.id
_entity.type
_entity.pdbx_description
1 polymer ?
#
loop_
_entity_poly.entity_id
_entity_poly.type
_entity_poly.pdbx_seq_one_letter_code
_entity_poly.pdbx_strand_id
1 'polypeptide(L)'
;MTLHDEMLKILHNGIEHKAFSVSIPLDDSLKTKLENSNSHILDWMKENGLDSERAMTICLTVLPAVMRDMLNCIFESLEMARKGKMSLAFMLIRKPIQENLFLIEEIIISPQSFVENFENNLRKLQGTGIGGVSLHAQRLEHILKNMTLTELYDAQYLAQLRYDKNSSDNLDGICNQSIHLFTLKNQHIKTEKLNINMIFSKINEIDTQSDFYFSRIVYITSYIYDIISHIGNEIVPTTDEYKIRINNVIEALTAMWFIQLPEKYTSKEIYNFCLSKTKSLKNDLSYKECVEIINNWINQK
;
A
#
# COMPACT_ATOMS: atom_id res chain seq x y z
N MET A 1 7.96 -5.03 -9.35
CA MET A 1 9.00 -3.98 -9.49
C MET A 1 8.43 -2.73 -10.14
N THR A 2 7.77 -2.80 -11.30
CA THR A 2 7.20 -1.62 -11.99
C THR A 2 6.34 -0.71 -11.09
N LEU A 3 5.35 -1.25 -10.37
CA LEU A 3 4.50 -0.46 -9.46
C LEU A 3 5.34 0.28 -8.40
N HIS A 4 6.34 -0.40 -7.83
CA HIS A 4 7.25 0.21 -6.86
C HIS A 4 8.01 1.39 -7.47
N ASP A 5 8.56 1.22 -8.66
CA ASP A 5 9.36 2.26 -9.31
C ASP A 5 8.51 3.49 -9.65
N GLU A 6 7.25 3.30 -10.04
CA GLU A 6 6.32 4.41 -10.24
C GLU A 6 5.98 5.15 -8.94
N MET A 7 5.71 4.42 -7.85
CA MET A 7 5.50 5.05 -6.54
C MET A 7 6.73 5.82 -6.07
N LEU A 8 7.93 5.30 -6.34
CA LEU A 8 9.19 5.97 -6.01
C LEU A 8 9.39 7.25 -6.83
N LYS A 9 9.01 7.25 -8.12
CA LYS A 9 9.03 8.47 -8.96
C LYS A 9 8.10 9.54 -8.42
N ILE A 10 6.88 9.17 -8.01
CA ILE A 10 5.93 10.12 -7.40
C ILE A 10 6.55 10.76 -6.15
N LEU A 11 7.14 9.95 -5.27
CA LEU A 11 7.81 10.44 -4.07
C LEU A 11 9.00 11.37 -4.41
N HIS A 12 9.86 10.95 -5.33
CA HIS A 12 11.04 11.72 -5.72
C HIS A 12 10.66 13.07 -6.34
N ASN A 13 9.76 13.05 -7.32
CA ASN A 13 9.28 14.27 -7.97
C ASN A 13 8.57 15.20 -6.99
N GLY A 14 7.77 14.65 -6.07
CA GLY A 14 7.11 15.43 -5.03
C GLY A 14 8.10 16.12 -4.08
N ILE A 15 9.21 15.47 -3.73
CA ILE A 15 10.28 16.09 -2.93
C ILE A 15 11.00 17.17 -3.74
N GLU A 16 11.39 16.87 -4.99
CA GLU A 16 12.13 17.78 -5.86
C GLU A 16 11.37 19.09 -6.12
N HIS A 17 10.06 19.01 -6.32
CA HIS A 17 9.20 20.15 -6.60
C HIS A 17 8.59 20.79 -5.34
N LYS A 18 9.05 20.41 -4.13
CA LYS A 18 8.53 20.90 -2.83
C LYS A 18 7.02 20.73 -2.69
N ALA A 19 6.48 19.69 -3.32
CA ALA A 19 5.08 19.34 -3.33
C ALA A 19 4.57 19.07 -1.90
N PHE A 20 5.41 18.45 -1.05
CA PHE A 20 5.10 18.18 0.36
C PHE A 20 5.32 19.39 1.30
N SER A 21 4.99 20.60 0.85
CA SER A 21 5.10 21.82 1.67
C SER A 21 3.81 22.63 1.64
N VAL A 22 3.50 23.32 2.74
CA VAL A 22 2.35 24.22 2.84
C VAL A 22 2.83 25.66 2.79
N SER A 23 2.25 26.47 1.92
CA SER A 23 2.41 27.92 1.96
C SER A 23 1.23 28.52 2.70
N ILE A 24 1.50 29.22 3.79
CA ILE A 24 0.48 29.83 4.64
C ILE A 24 0.57 31.34 4.44
N PRO A 25 -0.46 31.98 3.86
CA PRO A 25 -0.49 33.43 3.77
C PRO A 25 -0.68 33.99 5.19
N LEU A 26 0.25 34.83 5.63
CA LEU A 26 0.15 35.53 6.91
C LEU A 26 -0.28 36.97 6.65
N ASP A 27 -1.32 37.41 7.36
CA ASP A 27 -1.61 38.84 7.46
C ASP A 27 -0.60 39.55 8.38
N ASP A 28 -0.62 40.88 8.38
CA ASP A 28 0.31 41.69 9.19
C ASP A 28 0.18 41.41 10.70
N SER A 29 -1.01 41.01 11.18
CA SER A 29 -1.24 40.69 12.59
C SER A 29 -0.56 39.37 12.97
N LEU A 30 -0.79 38.31 12.20
CA LEU A 30 -0.20 36.99 12.39
C LEU A 30 1.31 37.04 12.20
N LYS A 31 1.81 37.79 11.22
CA LYS A 31 3.24 37.99 11.01
C LYS A 31 3.91 38.61 12.24
N THR A 32 3.32 39.68 12.79
CA THR A 32 3.82 40.31 14.02
C THR A 32 3.79 39.34 15.21
N LYS A 33 2.74 38.51 15.33
CA LYS A 33 2.67 37.49 16.39
C LYS A 33 3.71 36.39 16.24
N LEU A 34 4.03 35.98 15.00
CA LEU A 34 5.03 34.96 14.71
C LEU A 34 6.44 35.48 15.02
N GLU A 35 6.78 36.68 14.56
CA GLU A 35 8.09 37.32 14.79
C GLU A 35 8.39 37.52 16.28
N ASN A 36 7.35 37.71 17.10
CA ASN A 36 7.47 37.88 18.55
C ASN A 36 7.29 36.58 19.35
N SER A 37 7.09 35.43 18.69
CA SER A 37 6.91 34.14 19.36
C SER A 37 8.24 33.42 19.57
N ASN A 38 8.41 32.82 20.75
CA ASN A 38 9.49 31.87 21.05
C ASN A 38 9.00 30.41 21.03
N SER A 39 7.74 30.17 20.68
CA SER A 39 7.13 28.83 20.65
C SER A 39 7.52 28.07 19.36
N HIS A 40 7.43 26.74 19.40
CA HIS A 40 7.58 25.93 18.19
C HIS A 40 6.46 26.25 17.20
N ILE A 41 6.76 26.26 15.90
CA ILE A 41 5.82 26.70 14.85
C ILE A 41 4.46 25.98 14.92
N LEU A 42 4.44 24.69 15.23
CA LEU A 42 3.20 23.91 15.35
C LEU A 42 2.36 24.30 16.57
N ASP A 43 2.99 24.74 17.66
CA ASP A 43 2.29 25.21 18.85
C ASP A 43 1.73 26.61 18.60
N TRP A 44 2.53 27.48 17.97
CA TRP A 44 2.11 28.80 17.53
C TRP A 44 0.86 28.74 16.63
N MET A 45 0.82 27.81 15.68
CA MET A 45 -0.34 27.63 14.79
C MET A 45 -1.60 27.25 15.57
N LYS A 46 -1.47 26.36 16.55
CA LYS A 46 -2.57 25.93 17.42
C LYS A 46 -3.11 27.08 18.27
N GLU A 47 -2.21 27.87 18.87
CA GLU A 47 -2.56 29.04 19.69
C GLU A 47 -3.28 30.14 18.89
N ASN A 48 -3.08 30.21 17.57
CA ASN A 48 -3.66 31.21 16.69
C ASN A 48 -4.83 30.69 15.84
N GLY A 49 -5.35 29.49 16.12
CA GLY A 49 -6.53 28.94 15.44
C GLY A 49 -6.28 28.47 14.01
N LEU A 50 -5.02 28.19 13.65
CA LEU A 50 -4.61 27.68 12.33
C LEU A 50 -4.58 26.14 12.32
N ASP A 51 -5.63 25.51 12.86
CA ASP A 51 -5.66 24.05 13.07
C ASP A 51 -5.63 23.26 11.76
N SER A 52 -6.26 23.79 10.70
CA SER A 52 -6.30 23.14 9.38
C SER A 52 -4.93 23.14 8.72
N GLU A 53 -4.28 24.30 8.68
CA GLU A 53 -2.93 24.49 8.13
C GLU A 53 -1.91 23.68 8.92
N ARG A 54 -2.11 23.60 10.25
CA ARG A 54 -1.26 22.81 11.14
C ARG A 54 -1.39 21.33 10.83
N ALA A 55 -2.63 20.85 10.69
CA ALA A 55 -2.89 19.46 10.32
C ALA A 55 -2.24 19.11 8.98
N MET A 56 -2.41 19.98 7.98
CA MET A 56 -1.80 19.79 6.66
C MET A 56 -0.27 19.79 6.72
N THR A 57 0.33 20.71 7.49
CA THR A 57 1.79 20.79 7.66
C THR A 57 2.36 19.51 8.26
N ILE A 58 1.71 18.98 9.30
CA ILE A 58 2.11 17.70 9.92
C ILE A 58 1.95 16.56 8.91
N CYS A 59 0.80 16.47 8.22
CA CYS A 59 0.54 15.41 7.25
C CYS A 59 1.56 15.40 6.11
N LEU A 60 1.85 16.56 5.51
CA LEU A 60 2.84 16.67 4.43
C LEU A 60 4.28 16.43 4.90
N THR A 61 4.58 16.61 6.18
CA THR A 61 5.89 16.23 6.75
C THR A 61 5.98 14.73 6.97
N VAL A 62 4.93 14.12 7.51
CA VAL A 62 4.89 12.69 7.86
C VAL A 62 4.80 11.80 6.61
N LEU A 63 3.95 12.18 5.65
CA LEU A 63 3.63 11.37 4.48
C LEU A 63 4.87 10.92 3.67
N PRO A 64 5.78 11.79 3.20
CA PRO A 64 6.94 11.36 2.42
C PRO A 64 7.91 10.50 3.22
N ALA A 65 7.98 10.68 4.55
CA ALA A 65 8.80 9.83 5.43
C ALA A 65 8.22 8.41 5.53
N VAL A 66 6.90 8.30 5.73
CA VAL A 66 6.18 7.01 5.79
C VAL A 66 6.21 6.30 4.44
N MET A 67 6.05 7.03 3.33
CA MET A 67 6.18 6.49 1.98
C MET A 67 7.59 5.96 1.72
N ARG A 68 8.64 6.71 2.10
CA ARG A 68 10.04 6.27 1.92
C ARG A 68 10.31 4.96 2.66
N ASP A 69 9.90 4.88 3.93
CA ASP A 69 10.03 3.67 4.73
C ASP A 69 9.26 2.49 4.12
N MET A 70 8.01 2.72 3.70
CA MET A 70 7.18 1.72 3.03
C MET A 70 7.85 1.18 1.75
N LEU A 71 8.30 2.07 0.87
CA LEU A 71 8.85 1.70 -0.44
C LEU A 71 10.16 0.92 -0.31
N ASN A 72 11.04 1.33 0.62
CA ASN A 72 12.26 0.56 0.91
C ASN A 72 11.94 -0.87 1.37
N CYS A 73 10.97 -1.04 2.28
CA CYS A 73 10.56 -2.36 2.74
C CYS A 73 9.92 -3.20 1.62
N ILE A 74 9.09 -2.58 0.75
CA ILE A 74 8.49 -3.26 -0.41
C ILE A 74 9.60 -3.72 -1.36
N PHE A 75 10.55 -2.86 -1.70
CA PHE A 75 11.65 -3.19 -2.60
C PHE A 75 12.47 -4.37 -2.08
N GLU A 76 12.92 -4.30 -0.83
CA GLU A 76 13.72 -5.37 -0.23
C GLU A 76 12.91 -6.67 -0.11
N SER A 77 11.61 -6.59 0.19
CA SER A 77 10.74 -7.75 0.22
C SER A 77 10.64 -8.44 -1.15
N LEU A 78 10.43 -7.65 -2.22
CA LEU A 78 10.39 -8.17 -3.59
C LEU A 78 11.73 -8.79 -4.01
N GLU A 79 12.86 -8.17 -3.65
CA GLU A 79 14.18 -8.70 -3.94
C GLU A 79 14.49 -9.98 -3.16
N MET A 80 14.03 -10.10 -1.91
CA MET A 80 14.15 -11.34 -1.15
C MET A 80 13.30 -12.45 -1.76
N ALA A 81 12.06 -12.14 -2.17
CA ALA A 81 11.18 -13.10 -2.84
C ALA A 81 11.80 -13.58 -4.16
N ARG A 82 12.34 -12.67 -4.98
CA ARG A 82 13.07 -13.00 -6.23
C ARG A 82 14.25 -13.93 -6.00
N LYS A 83 14.91 -13.86 -4.84
CA LYS A 83 16.03 -14.73 -4.44
C LYS A 83 15.58 -16.03 -3.75
N GLY A 84 14.27 -16.31 -3.68
CA GLY A 84 13.71 -17.46 -2.98
C GLY A 84 13.77 -17.37 -1.45
N LYS A 85 14.14 -16.21 -0.88
CA LYS A 85 14.26 -16.00 0.57
C LYS A 85 12.92 -15.59 1.17
N MET A 86 11.93 -16.47 1.07
CA MET A 86 10.52 -16.16 1.35
C MET A 86 10.26 -15.74 2.80
N SER A 87 10.94 -16.33 3.79
CA SER A 87 10.84 -15.89 5.18
C SER A 87 11.22 -14.40 5.34
N LEU A 88 12.32 -13.95 4.72
CA LEU A 88 12.71 -12.55 4.77
C LEU A 88 11.72 -11.66 3.99
N ALA A 89 11.22 -12.15 2.84
CA ALA A 89 10.24 -11.42 2.05
C ALA A 89 8.96 -11.12 2.86
N PHE A 90 8.38 -12.13 3.51
CA PHE A 90 7.18 -11.97 4.34
C PHE A 90 7.44 -11.12 5.59
N MET A 91 8.62 -11.24 6.20
CA MET A 91 8.99 -10.43 7.36
C MET A 91 9.01 -8.93 6.99
N LEU A 92 9.59 -8.60 5.84
CA LEU A 92 9.73 -7.22 5.37
C LEU A 92 8.40 -6.62 4.90
N ILE A 93 7.52 -7.40 4.25
CA ILE A 93 6.28 -6.85 3.66
C ILE A 93 5.20 -6.55 4.69
N ARG A 94 5.28 -7.17 5.86
CA ARG A 94 4.27 -7.01 6.92
C ARG A 94 4.04 -5.55 7.28
N LYS A 95 5.12 -4.81 7.53
CA LYS A 95 5.06 -3.41 7.99
C LYS A 95 4.42 -2.49 6.94
N PRO A 96 4.83 -2.50 5.65
CA PRO A 96 4.13 -1.80 4.57
C PRO A 96 2.61 -2.01 4.56
N ILE A 97 2.17 -3.26 4.66
CA ILE A 97 0.77 -3.64 4.46
C ILE A 97 -0.10 -3.34 5.70
N GLN A 98 0.43 -3.56 6.90
CA GLN A 98 -0.35 -3.45 8.14
C GLN A 98 -0.26 -2.10 8.82
N GLU A 99 0.90 -1.44 8.72
CA GLU A 99 1.24 -0.26 9.51
C GLU A 99 1.36 0.98 8.62
N ASN A 100 2.30 0.98 7.65
CA ASN A 100 2.49 2.16 6.80
C ASN A 100 1.23 2.49 5.98
N LEU A 101 0.64 1.50 5.32
CA LEU A 101 -0.55 1.69 4.49
C LEU A 101 -1.74 2.15 5.34
N PHE A 102 -1.90 1.57 6.53
CA PHE A 102 -2.94 1.98 7.46
C PHE A 102 -2.80 3.46 7.83
N LEU A 103 -1.58 3.91 8.13
CA LEU A 103 -1.31 5.29 8.50
C LEU A 103 -1.58 6.27 7.34
N ILE A 104 -1.19 5.91 6.12
CA ILE A 104 -1.48 6.71 4.92
C ILE A 104 -2.99 6.80 4.68
N GLU A 105 -3.72 5.71 4.85
CA GLU A 105 -5.18 5.69 4.76
C GLU A 105 -5.85 6.59 5.81
N GLU A 106 -5.34 6.65 7.05
CA GLU A 106 -5.84 7.58 8.07
C GLU A 106 -5.65 9.05 7.67
N ILE A 107 -4.50 9.39 7.07
CA ILE A 107 -4.22 10.73 6.56
C ILE A 107 -5.22 11.10 5.45
N ILE A 108 -5.55 10.16 4.55
CA ILE A 108 -6.52 10.38 3.47
C ILE A 108 -7.95 10.57 4.02
N ILE A 109 -8.35 9.77 5.02
CA ILE A 109 -9.70 9.87 5.60
C ILE A 109 -9.92 11.23 6.26
N SER A 110 -8.99 11.66 7.12
CA SER A 110 -9.09 12.94 7.79
C SER A 110 -7.73 13.39 8.34
N PRO A 111 -7.09 14.41 7.73
CA PRO A 111 -5.87 15.02 8.27
C PRO A 111 -6.03 15.50 9.72
N GLN A 112 -7.19 16.07 10.06
CA GLN A 112 -7.48 16.57 11.41
C GLN A 112 -7.57 15.43 12.43
N SER A 113 -8.33 14.37 12.12
CA SER A 113 -8.45 13.22 13.03
C SER A 113 -7.12 12.48 13.19
N PHE A 114 -6.34 12.39 12.10
CA PHE A 114 -4.98 11.85 12.15
C PHE A 114 -4.12 12.63 13.14
N VAL A 115 -4.05 13.96 13.04
CA VAL A 115 -3.22 14.78 13.94
C VAL A 115 -3.70 14.71 15.38
N GLU A 116 -5.01 14.76 15.63
CA GLU A 116 -5.55 14.61 16.99
C GLU A 116 -5.11 13.28 17.63
N ASN A 117 -5.22 12.18 16.88
CA ASN A 117 -4.78 10.86 17.34
C ASN A 117 -3.25 10.76 17.44
N PHE A 118 -2.50 11.44 16.58
CA PHE A 118 -1.04 11.45 16.60
C PHE A 118 -0.51 12.12 17.88
N GLU A 119 -1.16 13.19 18.32
CA GLU A 119 -0.82 13.87 19.58
C GLU A 119 -1.28 13.09 20.82
N ASN A 120 -2.53 12.61 20.80
CA ASN A 120 -3.22 12.23 22.03
C ASN A 120 -3.50 10.73 22.15
N ASN A 121 -3.47 9.96 21.05
CA ASN A 121 -3.88 8.55 21.06
C ASN A 121 -3.26 7.70 19.93
N LEU A 122 -1.94 7.45 20.04
CA LEU A 122 -1.19 6.64 19.07
C LEU A 122 -1.75 5.22 18.85
N ARG A 123 -2.52 4.67 19.81
CA ARG A 123 -3.13 3.33 19.65
C ARG A 123 -4.17 3.29 18.53
N LYS A 124 -4.87 4.41 18.28
CA LYS A 124 -5.83 4.52 17.17
C LYS A 124 -5.15 4.57 15.80
N LEU A 125 -3.85 4.90 15.76
CA LEU A 125 -3.03 4.90 14.55
C LEU A 125 -2.36 3.55 14.27
N GLN A 126 -2.77 2.49 14.98
CA GLN A 126 -2.34 1.13 14.71
C GLN A 126 -3.52 0.33 14.15
N GLY A 127 -3.30 -0.42 13.07
CA GLY A 127 -4.35 -1.26 12.48
C GLY A 127 -4.97 -2.22 13.49
N THR A 128 -4.18 -2.75 14.42
CA THR A 128 -4.64 -3.61 15.51
C THR A 128 -5.53 -2.92 16.55
N GLY A 129 -5.59 -1.59 16.55
CA GLY A 129 -6.35 -0.77 17.50
C GLY A 129 -7.79 -0.45 17.09
N ILE A 130 -8.17 -0.67 15.83
CA ILE A 130 -9.51 -0.31 15.30
C ILE A 130 -10.58 -1.37 15.58
N GLY A 131 -10.19 -2.65 15.70
CA GLY A 131 -11.09 -3.74 16.05
C GLY A 131 -11.03 -4.91 15.06
N GLY A 132 -12.18 -5.52 14.77
CA GLY A 132 -12.27 -6.71 13.93
C GLY A 132 -12.27 -6.43 12.42
N VAL A 133 -12.14 -7.50 11.63
CA VAL A 133 -12.10 -7.47 10.15
C VAL A 133 -13.28 -6.67 9.55
N SER A 134 -14.47 -6.77 10.12
CA SER A 134 -15.66 -6.04 9.66
C SER A 134 -15.50 -4.51 9.75
N LEU A 135 -14.88 -3.99 10.82
CA LEU A 135 -14.63 -2.55 10.96
C LEU A 135 -13.57 -2.08 9.95
N HIS A 136 -12.54 -2.90 9.70
CA HIS A 136 -11.57 -2.62 8.65
C HIS A 136 -12.22 -2.59 7.26
N ALA A 137 -13.14 -3.52 6.97
CA ALA A 137 -13.85 -3.56 5.70
C ALA A 137 -14.73 -2.31 5.51
N GLN A 138 -15.46 -1.87 6.54
CA GLN A 138 -16.26 -0.64 6.46
C GLN A 138 -15.41 0.61 6.21
N ARG A 139 -14.25 0.69 6.88
CA ARG A 139 -13.29 1.78 6.67
C ARG A 139 -12.72 1.76 5.25
N LEU A 140 -12.31 0.60 4.76
CA LEU A 140 -11.81 0.43 3.40
C LEU A 140 -12.87 0.77 2.36
N GLU A 141 -14.13 0.37 2.58
CA GLU A 141 -15.26 0.73 1.72
C GLU A 141 -15.43 2.26 1.62
N HIS A 142 -15.26 2.99 2.72
CA HIS A 142 -15.29 4.45 2.71
C HIS A 142 -14.14 5.04 1.87
N ILE A 143 -12.92 4.56 2.05
CA ILE A 143 -11.74 4.98 1.27
C ILE A 143 -11.97 4.71 -0.22
N LEU A 144 -12.36 3.49 -0.58
CA LEU A 144 -12.58 3.10 -1.97
C LEU A 144 -13.67 3.94 -2.63
N LYS A 145 -14.75 4.29 -1.92
CA LYS A 145 -15.79 5.19 -2.43
C LYS A 145 -15.25 6.60 -2.69
N ASN A 146 -14.56 7.17 -1.72
CA ASN A 146 -14.01 8.52 -1.83
C ASN A 146 -13.02 8.64 -3.01
N MET A 147 -12.31 7.57 -3.31
CA MET A 147 -11.31 7.51 -4.39
C MET A 147 -11.84 6.91 -5.70
N THR A 148 -13.13 6.56 -5.78
CA THR A 148 -13.75 5.90 -6.95
C THR A 148 -13.08 4.57 -7.36
N LEU A 149 -12.61 3.80 -6.39
CA LEU A 149 -11.88 2.53 -6.59
C LEU A 149 -12.73 1.27 -6.32
N THR A 150 -14.03 1.41 -6.04
CA THR A 150 -14.92 0.29 -5.68
C THR A 150 -15.14 -0.73 -6.80
N GLU A 151 -14.91 -0.36 -8.07
CA GLU A 151 -14.96 -1.32 -9.19
C GLU A 151 -13.66 -2.15 -9.29
N LEU A 152 -12.55 -1.65 -8.75
CA LEU A 152 -11.23 -2.29 -8.84
C LEU A 152 -10.96 -3.21 -7.65
N TYR A 153 -11.33 -2.78 -6.44
CA TYR A 153 -10.99 -3.49 -5.21
C TYR A 153 -12.23 -3.84 -4.40
N ASP A 154 -12.17 -5.02 -3.78
CA ASP A 154 -13.13 -5.45 -2.78
C ASP A 154 -12.62 -5.10 -1.36
N ALA A 155 -13.41 -4.31 -0.63
CA ALA A 155 -13.06 -3.84 0.71
C ALA A 155 -12.97 -4.98 1.72
N GLN A 156 -13.85 -5.97 1.61
CA GLN A 156 -13.86 -7.14 2.50
C GLN A 156 -12.62 -8.00 2.27
N TYR A 157 -12.20 -8.15 1.01
CA TYR A 157 -11.02 -8.89 0.64
C TYR A 157 -9.73 -8.20 1.07
N LEU A 158 -9.64 -6.87 0.89
CA LEU A 158 -8.53 -6.08 1.43
C LEU A 158 -8.43 -6.22 2.95
N ALA A 159 -9.57 -6.16 3.66
CA ALA A 159 -9.61 -6.35 5.11
C ALA A 159 -9.18 -7.78 5.51
N GLN A 160 -9.66 -8.79 4.77
CA GLN A 160 -9.31 -10.19 5.01
C GLN A 160 -7.81 -10.42 4.84
N LEU A 161 -7.24 -10.00 3.70
CA LEU A 161 -5.83 -10.18 3.39
C LEU A 161 -4.92 -9.56 4.46
N ARG A 162 -5.32 -8.42 5.03
CA ARG A 162 -4.50 -7.63 5.96
C ARG A 162 -4.68 -8.00 7.43
N TYR A 163 -5.89 -8.42 7.82
CA TYR A 163 -6.29 -8.46 9.24
C TYR A 163 -7.04 -9.74 9.66
N ASP A 164 -7.49 -10.59 8.74
CA ASP A 164 -8.24 -11.80 9.11
C ASP A 164 -7.33 -12.99 9.40
N LYS A 165 -7.06 -13.20 10.69
CA LYS A 165 -6.27 -14.31 11.22
C LYS A 165 -6.92 -15.69 11.05
N ASN A 166 -8.22 -15.75 10.78
CA ASN A 166 -8.98 -16.99 10.67
C ASN A 166 -9.14 -17.46 9.22
N SER A 167 -8.90 -16.59 8.24
CA SER A 167 -8.84 -16.98 6.83
C SER A 167 -7.53 -17.71 6.55
N SER A 168 -7.51 -18.72 5.69
CA SER A 168 -6.25 -19.25 5.15
C SER A 168 -5.64 -18.34 4.08
N ASP A 169 -6.47 -17.50 3.45
CA ASP A 169 -6.08 -16.54 2.44
C ASP A 169 -5.87 -15.16 3.09
N ASN A 170 -4.81 -15.05 3.88
CA ASN A 170 -4.40 -13.80 4.52
C ASN A 170 -2.87 -13.70 4.61
N LEU A 171 -2.36 -12.47 4.58
CA LEU A 171 -0.92 -12.21 4.69
C LEU A 171 -0.45 -12.08 6.14
N ASP A 172 -1.31 -11.65 7.07
CA ASP A 172 -0.94 -11.51 8.49
C ASP A 172 -0.38 -12.81 9.07
N GLY A 173 -1.02 -13.94 8.75
CA GLY A 173 -0.67 -15.25 9.23
C GLY A 173 0.74 -15.68 8.83
N ILE A 174 1.01 -15.67 7.52
CA ILE A 174 2.33 -16.05 6.99
C ILE A 174 3.42 -15.03 7.37
N CYS A 175 3.09 -13.75 7.46
CA CYS A 175 3.99 -12.72 7.98
C CYS A 175 4.35 -12.99 9.45
N ASN A 176 3.38 -13.37 10.28
CA ASN A 176 3.63 -13.72 11.68
C ASN A 176 4.49 -14.99 11.81
N GLN A 177 4.30 -15.98 10.94
CA GLN A 177 5.17 -17.16 10.88
C GLN A 177 6.60 -16.82 10.48
N SER A 178 6.78 -15.82 9.62
CA SER A 178 8.12 -15.38 9.19
C SER A 178 8.88 -14.61 10.27
N ILE A 179 8.17 -13.91 11.17
CA ILE A 179 8.76 -13.09 12.24
C ILE A 179 9.06 -13.92 13.48
N HIS A 180 8.14 -14.82 13.85
CA HIS A 180 8.26 -15.57 15.09
C HIS A 180 8.85 -16.94 14.85
N LEU A 181 9.77 -17.37 15.73
CA LEU A 181 10.29 -18.74 15.72
C LEU A 181 9.17 -19.78 15.95
N PHE A 182 8.22 -19.44 16.82
CA PHE A 182 7.08 -20.27 17.17
C PHE A 182 5.79 -19.45 17.20
N THR A 183 4.74 -19.99 16.61
CA THR A 183 3.38 -19.44 16.58
C THR A 183 2.47 -20.46 17.26
N LEU A 184 2.01 -20.14 18.48
CA LEU A 184 1.24 -21.10 19.29
C LEU A 184 -0.23 -20.71 19.51
N LYS A 185 -0.56 -19.43 19.29
CA LYS A 185 -1.86 -18.86 19.67
C LYS A 185 -2.94 -19.00 18.60
N ASN A 186 -2.58 -19.02 17.33
CA ASN A 186 -3.52 -19.16 16.22
C ASN A 186 -3.37 -20.56 15.61
N GLN A 187 -4.48 -21.31 15.54
CA GLN A 187 -4.50 -22.69 15.05
C GLN A 187 -4.11 -22.79 13.57
N HIS A 188 -4.48 -21.81 12.74
CA HIS A 188 -4.21 -21.83 11.30
C HIS A 188 -2.73 -21.65 10.94
N ILE A 189 -1.97 -21.01 11.83
CA ILE A 189 -0.54 -20.75 11.64
C ILE A 189 0.32 -21.44 12.69
N LYS A 190 -0.25 -22.41 13.41
CA LYS A 190 0.42 -23.03 14.53
C LYS A 190 1.67 -23.77 14.07
N THR A 191 2.81 -23.54 14.72
CA THR A 191 4.03 -24.29 14.41
C THR A 191 3.82 -25.77 14.69
N GLU A 192 4.18 -26.61 13.72
CA GLU A 192 4.12 -28.06 13.85
C GLU A 192 5.11 -28.58 14.90
N LYS A 193 4.85 -29.78 15.44
CA LYS A 193 5.79 -30.42 16.37
C LYS A 193 7.13 -30.65 15.68
N LEU A 194 8.22 -30.37 16.39
CA LEU A 194 9.60 -30.52 15.89
C LEU A 194 9.91 -29.65 14.66
N ASN A 195 9.21 -28.52 14.50
CA ASN A 195 9.48 -27.52 13.47
C ASN A 195 9.73 -26.13 14.08
N ILE A 196 10.41 -25.25 13.34
CA ILE A 196 10.63 -23.84 13.69
C ILE A 196 10.19 -22.98 12.50
N ASN A 197 8.88 -22.76 12.39
CA ASN A 197 8.21 -22.02 11.32
C ASN A 197 8.96 -22.10 9.97
N MET A 198 9.32 -20.96 9.38
CA MET A 198 9.88 -20.92 8.03
C MET A 198 11.37 -21.25 7.96
N ILE A 199 12.06 -21.49 9.08
CA ILE A 199 13.53 -21.70 9.11
C ILE A 199 13.91 -22.97 8.34
N PHE A 200 13.11 -24.03 8.48
CA PHE A 200 13.36 -25.32 7.83
C PHE A 200 12.59 -25.49 6.51
N SER A 201 12.12 -24.39 5.90
CA SER A 201 11.37 -24.46 4.65
C SER A 201 12.17 -25.20 3.57
N LYS A 202 11.60 -26.29 3.06
CA LYS A 202 12.13 -27.07 1.94
C LYS A 202 11.77 -26.43 0.61
N ILE A 203 12.35 -26.91 -0.48
CA ILE A 203 12.13 -26.37 -1.83
C ILE A 203 10.64 -26.27 -2.19
N ASN A 204 9.86 -27.34 -1.96
CA ASN A 204 8.41 -27.34 -2.24
C ASN A 204 7.63 -26.32 -1.37
N GLU A 205 8.08 -26.07 -0.15
CA GLU A 205 7.47 -25.09 0.74
C GLU A 205 7.84 -23.67 0.28
N ILE A 206 9.08 -23.45 -0.14
CA ILE A 206 9.53 -22.19 -0.74
C ILE A 206 8.73 -21.88 -2.02
N ASP A 207 8.48 -22.88 -2.87
CA ASP A 207 7.69 -22.72 -4.09
C ASP A 207 6.25 -22.31 -3.77
N THR A 208 5.59 -23.02 -2.84
CA THR A 208 4.21 -22.67 -2.44
C THR A 208 4.12 -21.31 -1.72
N GLN A 209 5.13 -20.94 -0.93
CA GLN A 209 5.28 -19.62 -0.32
C GLN A 209 5.46 -18.54 -1.39
N SER A 210 6.29 -18.79 -2.40
CA SER A 210 6.55 -17.88 -3.52
C SER A 210 5.28 -17.66 -4.35
N ASP A 211 4.60 -18.75 -4.74
CA ASP A 211 3.33 -18.65 -5.47
C ASP A 211 2.30 -17.84 -4.67
N PHE A 212 2.15 -18.13 -3.36
CA PHE A 212 1.24 -17.39 -2.51
C PHE A 212 1.61 -15.91 -2.43
N TYR A 213 2.88 -15.59 -2.22
CA TYR A 213 3.37 -14.22 -2.17
C TYR A 213 3.02 -13.47 -3.46
N PHE A 214 3.42 -13.99 -4.62
CA PHE A 214 3.18 -13.32 -5.89
C PHE A 214 1.70 -13.29 -6.29
N SER A 215 0.89 -14.23 -5.79
CA SER A 215 -0.56 -14.24 -6.00
C SER A 215 -1.33 -13.15 -5.24
N ARG A 216 -0.76 -12.58 -4.18
CA ARG A 216 -1.44 -11.55 -3.35
C ARG A 216 -0.75 -10.19 -3.42
N ILE A 217 0.56 -10.20 -3.60
CA ILE A 217 1.34 -8.96 -3.57
C ILE A 217 0.97 -8.02 -4.71
N VAL A 218 0.62 -8.54 -5.90
CA VAL A 218 0.22 -7.69 -7.03
C VAL A 218 -1.08 -6.96 -6.74
N TYR A 219 -2.07 -7.65 -6.17
CA TYR A 219 -3.34 -7.03 -5.76
C TYR A 219 -3.11 -5.90 -4.73
N ILE A 220 -2.35 -6.18 -3.67
CA ILE A 220 -2.11 -5.19 -2.61
C ILE A 220 -1.19 -4.05 -3.07
N THR A 221 -0.13 -4.34 -3.80
CA THR A 221 0.77 -3.27 -4.30
C THR A 221 0.09 -2.42 -5.37
N SER A 222 -0.87 -2.96 -6.13
CA SER A 222 -1.72 -2.15 -7.02
C SER A 222 -2.61 -1.21 -6.21
N TYR A 223 -3.20 -1.69 -5.11
CA TYR A 223 -3.97 -0.84 -4.22
C TYR A 223 -3.11 0.27 -3.58
N ILE A 224 -1.91 -0.08 -3.08
CA ILE A 224 -0.94 0.91 -2.56
C ILE A 224 -0.57 1.93 -3.64
N TYR A 225 -0.35 1.47 -4.88
CA TYR A 225 -0.05 2.36 -6.00
C TYR A 225 -1.20 3.32 -6.30
N ASP A 226 -2.45 2.85 -6.33
CA ASP A 226 -3.60 3.71 -6.59
C ASP A 226 -3.81 4.73 -5.44
N ILE A 227 -3.53 4.32 -4.19
CA ILE A 227 -3.51 5.21 -3.01
C ILE A 227 -2.44 6.30 -3.15
N ILE A 228 -1.20 5.92 -3.46
CA ILE A 228 -0.09 6.86 -3.63
C ILE A 228 -0.30 7.75 -4.85
N SER A 229 -0.88 7.22 -5.93
CA SER A 229 -1.16 7.98 -7.15
C SER A 229 -2.27 9.00 -6.94
N HIS A 230 -3.29 8.67 -6.15
CA HIS A 230 -4.31 9.63 -5.73
C HIS A 230 -3.69 10.80 -4.96
N ILE A 231 -2.84 10.53 -3.98
CA ILE A 231 -2.12 11.59 -3.26
C ILE A 231 -1.18 12.35 -4.21
N GLY A 232 -0.47 11.63 -5.08
CA GLY A 232 0.43 12.22 -6.06
C GLY A 232 -0.28 13.17 -7.02
N ASN A 233 -1.49 12.87 -7.47
CA ASN A 233 -2.25 13.72 -8.40
C ASN A 233 -2.65 15.07 -7.79
N GLU A 234 -2.86 15.13 -6.47
CA GLU A 234 -3.20 16.39 -5.77
C GLU A 234 -1.98 17.31 -5.64
N ILE A 235 -0.76 16.77 -5.68
CA ILE A 235 0.45 17.48 -5.24
C ILE A 235 1.51 17.58 -6.35
N VAL A 236 1.55 16.62 -7.29
CA VAL A 236 2.55 16.50 -8.35
C VAL A 236 1.88 16.61 -9.72
N PRO A 237 2.07 17.72 -10.46
CA PRO A 237 1.51 17.86 -11.80
C PRO A 237 2.09 16.80 -12.74
N THR A 238 1.21 15.99 -13.33
CA THR A 238 1.57 14.90 -14.25
C THR A 238 0.71 15.00 -15.50
N THR A 239 1.31 14.84 -16.68
CA THR A 239 0.59 14.93 -17.97
C THR A 239 -0.36 13.74 -18.16
N ASP A 240 -1.49 13.96 -18.82
CA ASP A 240 -2.46 12.90 -19.10
C ASP A 240 -1.88 11.81 -20.02
N GLU A 241 -1.03 12.19 -20.97
CA GLU A 241 -0.31 11.24 -21.83
C GLU A 241 0.56 10.28 -21.01
N TYR A 242 1.29 10.79 -20.01
CA TYR A 242 2.08 9.94 -19.12
C TYR A 242 1.20 8.99 -18.32
N LYS A 243 0.08 9.50 -17.76
CA LYS A 243 -0.88 8.70 -16.98
C LYS A 243 -1.48 7.57 -17.81
N ILE A 244 -1.92 7.86 -19.04
CA ILE A 244 -2.45 6.85 -19.96
C ILE A 244 -1.40 5.79 -20.26
N ARG A 245 -0.18 6.22 -20.63
CA ARG A 245 0.91 5.29 -20.96
C ARG A 245 1.24 4.37 -19.79
N ILE A 246 1.37 4.90 -18.57
CA ILE A 246 1.71 4.07 -17.42
C ILE A 246 0.57 3.14 -17.02
N ASN A 247 -0.68 3.60 -17.11
CA ASN A 247 -1.84 2.76 -16.89
C ASN A 247 -1.83 1.59 -17.87
N ASN A 248 -1.66 1.80 -19.17
CA ASN A 248 -1.60 0.72 -20.16
C ASN A 248 -0.52 -0.32 -19.84
N VAL A 249 0.66 0.11 -19.38
CA VAL A 249 1.73 -0.80 -18.94
C VAL A 249 1.30 -1.60 -17.71
N ILE A 250 0.72 -0.95 -16.71
CA ILE A 250 0.23 -1.63 -15.50
C ILE A 250 -0.87 -2.64 -15.86
N GLU A 251 -1.83 -2.27 -16.70
CA GLU A 251 -2.91 -3.16 -17.14
C GLU A 251 -2.35 -4.40 -17.86
N ALA A 252 -1.40 -4.21 -18.78
CA ALA A 252 -0.78 -5.32 -19.50
C ALA A 252 -0.03 -6.26 -18.55
N LEU A 253 0.74 -5.71 -17.60
CA LEU A 253 1.45 -6.49 -16.60
C LEU A 253 0.49 -7.22 -15.65
N THR A 254 -0.63 -6.60 -15.27
CA THR A 254 -1.69 -7.26 -14.49
C THR A 254 -2.30 -8.42 -15.27
N ALA A 255 -2.57 -8.26 -16.57
CA ALA A 255 -3.07 -9.34 -17.42
C ALA A 255 -2.05 -10.50 -17.47
N MET A 256 -0.77 -10.21 -17.67
CA MET A 256 0.30 -11.22 -17.67
C MET A 256 0.37 -12.00 -16.37
N TRP A 257 0.38 -11.27 -15.26
CA TRP A 257 0.42 -11.85 -13.93
C TRP A 257 -0.76 -12.80 -13.71
N PHE A 258 -1.97 -12.38 -14.10
CA PHE A 258 -3.17 -13.20 -13.93
C PHE A 258 -3.11 -14.49 -14.77
N ILE A 259 -2.58 -14.44 -15.99
CA ILE A 259 -2.44 -15.63 -16.86
C ILE A 259 -1.44 -16.64 -16.29
N GLN A 260 -0.40 -16.16 -15.60
CA GLN A 260 0.62 -17.00 -14.98
C GLN A 260 0.21 -17.54 -13.62
N LEU A 261 -0.96 -17.12 -13.09
CA LEU A 261 -1.39 -17.46 -11.76
C LEU A 261 -1.86 -18.92 -11.69
N PRO A 262 -1.35 -19.74 -10.74
CA PRO A 262 -1.87 -21.08 -10.56
C PRO A 262 -3.35 -21.04 -10.16
N GLU A 263 -4.17 -21.94 -10.71
CA GLU A 263 -5.62 -21.99 -10.49
C GLU A 263 -5.99 -22.01 -8.99
N LYS A 264 -5.22 -22.74 -8.17
CA LYS A 264 -5.41 -22.83 -6.72
C LYS A 264 -5.29 -21.49 -5.96
N TYR A 265 -4.63 -20.49 -6.55
CA TYR A 265 -4.50 -19.14 -5.99
C TYR A 265 -5.44 -18.14 -6.66
N THR A 266 -6.23 -18.56 -7.65
CA THR A 266 -7.23 -17.70 -8.26
C THR A 266 -8.46 -17.64 -7.36
N SER A 267 -8.89 -16.42 -7.02
CA SER A 267 -10.15 -16.18 -6.32
C SER A 267 -11.08 -15.32 -7.17
N LYS A 268 -12.36 -15.25 -6.79
CA LYS A 268 -13.34 -14.40 -7.46
C LYS A 268 -12.90 -12.93 -7.43
N GLU A 269 -12.33 -12.50 -6.32
CA GLU A 269 -11.86 -11.14 -6.07
C GLU A 269 -10.66 -10.80 -6.95
N ILE A 270 -9.70 -11.71 -7.08
CA ILE A 270 -8.56 -11.55 -8.00
C ILE A 270 -9.01 -11.53 -9.45
N TYR A 271 -9.94 -12.42 -9.82
CA TYR A 271 -10.52 -12.44 -11.16
C TYR A 271 -11.20 -11.10 -11.48
N ASN A 272 -12.06 -10.61 -10.58
CA ASN A 272 -12.76 -9.34 -10.74
C ASN A 272 -11.77 -8.16 -10.83
N PHE A 273 -10.76 -8.13 -9.97
CA PHE A 273 -9.70 -7.13 -10.03
C PHE A 273 -9.01 -7.13 -11.39
N CYS A 274 -8.57 -8.29 -11.89
CA CYS A 274 -7.94 -8.37 -13.20
C CYS A 274 -8.92 -7.91 -14.30
N LEU A 275 -10.18 -8.33 -14.24
CA LEU A 275 -11.21 -7.98 -15.22
C LEU A 275 -11.45 -6.47 -15.29
N SER A 276 -11.54 -5.81 -14.12
CA SER A 276 -11.77 -4.38 -13.99
C SER A 276 -10.52 -3.58 -14.36
N LYS A 277 -9.34 -4.00 -13.88
CA LYS A 277 -8.07 -3.32 -14.15
C LYS A 277 -7.71 -3.37 -15.63
N THR A 278 -8.03 -4.45 -16.33
CA THR A 278 -7.69 -4.64 -17.77
C THR A 278 -8.82 -4.23 -18.73
N LYS A 279 -9.84 -3.51 -18.25
CA LYS A 279 -11.03 -3.18 -19.04
C LYS A 279 -10.70 -2.32 -20.26
N SER A 280 -9.69 -1.45 -20.19
CA SER A 280 -9.31 -0.58 -21.30
C SER A 280 -8.66 -1.36 -22.45
N LEU A 281 -7.81 -2.35 -22.12
CA LEU A 281 -7.18 -3.24 -23.10
C LEU A 281 -8.20 -4.00 -23.96
N LYS A 282 -9.38 -4.35 -23.41
CA LYS A 282 -10.43 -5.09 -24.14
C LYS A 282 -11.01 -4.33 -25.34
N ASN A 283 -10.90 -3.01 -25.36
CA ASN A 283 -11.40 -2.21 -26.47
C ASN A 283 -10.38 -2.08 -27.61
N ASP A 284 -9.09 -2.31 -27.35
CA ASP A 284 -8.01 -2.09 -28.31
C ASP A 284 -7.28 -3.36 -28.76
N LEU A 285 -7.32 -4.45 -27.99
CA LEU A 285 -6.61 -5.69 -28.31
C LEU A 285 -7.43 -6.91 -27.85
N SER A 286 -7.60 -7.90 -28.72
CA SER A 286 -8.10 -9.19 -28.30
C SER A 286 -7.10 -9.81 -27.32
N TYR A 287 -7.59 -10.53 -26.30
CA TYR A 287 -6.78 -11.24 -25.31
C TYR A 287 -5.64 -12.06 -25.94
N LYS A 288 -5.85 -12.57 -27.16
CA LYS A 288 -4.87 -13.31 -27.96
C LYS A 288 -3.71 -12.43 -28.43
N GLU A 289 -4.00 -11.21 -28.88
CA GLU A 289 -3.01 -10.22 -29.32
C GLU A 289 -2.22 -9.65 -28.13
N CYS A 290 -2.84 -9.45 -26.97
CA CYS A 290 -2.11 -9.09 -25.75
C CYS A 290 -1.05 -10.15 -25.43
N VAL A 291 -1.43 -11.43 -25.41
CA VAL A 291 -0.50 -12.55 -25.18
C VAL A 291 0.60 -12.60 -26.23
N GLU A 292 0.30 -12.31 -27.50
CA GLU A 292 1.26 -12.35 -28.60
C GLU A 292 2.26 -11.17 -28.56
N ILE A 293 1.81 -9.96 -28.26
CA ILE A 293 2.67 -8.77 -28.05
C ILE A 293 3.61 -8.99 -26.86
N ILE A 294 3.07 -9.55 -25.77
CA ILE A 294 3.82 -9.86 -24.56
C ILE A 294 4.90 -10.92 -24.84
N ASN A 295 4.56 -11.99 -25.56
CA ASN A 295 5.52 -13.02 -25.95
C ASN A 295 6.61 -12.48 -26.88
N ASN A 296 6.27 -11.58 -27.79
CA ASN A 296 7.24 -10.92 -28.66
C ASN A 296 8.20 -9.99 -27.89
N TRP A 297 7.74 -9.36 -26.81
CA TRP A 297 8.58 -8.50 -25.96
C TRP A 297 9.54 -9.31 -25.06
N ILE A 298 9.09 -10.48 -24.57
CA ILE A 298 9.91 -11.40 -23.77
C ILE A 298 11.03 -12.03 -24.62
N ASN A 299 10.76 -12.34 -25.88
CA ASN A 299 11.69 -13.03 -26.78
C ASN A 299 12.70 -12.11 -27.50
N GLN A 300 12.75 -10.82 -27.16
CA GLN A 300 13.71 -9.84 -27.70
C GLN A 300 14.84 -9.47 -26.73
N LYS A 301 15.14 -10.32 -25.74
CA LYS A 301 16.34 -10.23 -24.88
C LYS A 301 17.28 -11.40 -25.09
#